data_AF-A0A1V3QD63-F1
#
_entry.id   AF-A0A1V3QD63-F1
#
_cell.length_a   1.000
_cell.length_b   1.000
_cell.length_c   1.000
_cell.angle_alpha   90.00
_cell.angle_beta   90.00
_cell.angle_gamma   90.00
#
_symmetry.space_group_name_H-M   'P 1'
#
loop_
_entity.id
_entity.type
_entity.pdbx_description
1 polymer ?
#
loop_
_entity_poly.entity_id
_entity_poly.type
_entity_poly.pdbx_seq_one_letter_code
_entity_poly.pdbx_strand_id
1 'polypeptide(L)'
;MFRSLSAMAHRHALVFVSMCLLMLLAGGVFWYSHATAEASMIDAGTTSPAVAATSGGDAQSGSQILLGLARDAMHDGRLVAPAGSNAYEFYLSVLQLEPHNRTAQEALRESFPRASEEIERTINHNDLDEARREIDLLREFDSNNFTLALLGGKLSAARNIETRQHEAEAARIQQAQAGHASGA
;
A
#
# COMPACT_ATOMS: atom_id res chain seq x y z
N MET A 1 -20.60 9.49 48.25
CA MET A 1 -19.56 10.55 48.25
C MET A 1 -18.41 10.06 47.38
N PHE A 2 -18.29 10.60 46.16
CA PHE A 2 -17.24 10.28 45.19
C PHE A 2 -16.08 11.28 45.29
N ARG A 3 -14.84 10.78 45.19
CA ARG A 3 -13.56 11.41 44.74
C ARG A 3 -12.43 10.60 45.39
N SER A 4 -11.35 10.15 44.73
CA SER A 4 -10.73 10.58 43.49
C SER A 4 -9.66 9.54 43.11
N LEU A 5 -9.96 8.70 42.12
CA LEU A 5 -8.98 7.87 41.39
C LEU A 5 -9.06 8.29 39.92
N SER A 6 -8.56 9.48 39.61
CA SER A 6 -8.47 9.92 38.21
C SER A 6 -7.31 10.89 38.05
N ALA A 7 -6.09 10.35 38.16
CA ALA A 7 -4.85 11.09 37.91
C ALA A 7 -4.01 10.52 36.75
N MET A 8 -4.41 9.39 36.16
CA MET A 8 -3.70 8.79 35.01
C MET A 8 -4.46 8.85 33.67
N ALA A 9 -5.76 9.12 33.67
CA ALA A 9 -6.57 9.21 32.44
C ALA A 9 -6.52 10.58 31.74
N HIS A 10 -6.04 11.63 32.41
CA HIS A 10 -6.09 13.01 31.89
C HIS A 10 -5.00 13.34 30.86
N ARG A 11 -3.91 12.59 30.84
CA ARG A 11 -2.79 12.81 29.92
C ARG A 11 -3.11 12.34 28.50
N HIS A 12 -3.96 11.31 28.37
CA HIS A 12 -4.39 10.77 27.08
C HIS A 12 -5.69 11.41 26.56
N ALA A 13 -6.52 11.97 27.46
CA ALA A 13 -7.70 12.73 27.07
C ALA A 13 -7.35 14.04 26.34
N LEU A 14 -6.24 14.69 26.70
CA LEU A 14 -5.83 15.97 26.09
C LEU A 14 -5.22 15.79 24.68
N VAL A 15 -4.56 14.66 24.42
CA VAL A 15 -4.00 14.31 23.10
C VAL A 15 -5.11 13.97 22.09
N PHE A 16 -6.17 13.27 22.52
CA PHE A 16 -7.31 12.94 21.65
C PHE A 16 -8.16 14.18 21.27
N VAL A 17 -8.35 15.13 22.17
CA VAL A 17 -9.08 16.38 21.86
C VAL A 17 -8.30 17.26 20.88
N SER A 18 -6.96 17.30 20.98
CA SER A 18 -6.11 18.01 20.01
C SER A 18 -6.13 17.35 18.63
N MET A 19 -6.24 16.02 18.54
CA MET A 19 -6.31 15.28 17.28
C MET A 19 -7.69 15.42 16.61
N CYS A 20 -8.78 15.42 17.40
CA CYS A 20 -10.13 15.69 16.87
C CYS A 20 -10.34 17.16 16.47
N LEU A 21 -9.67 18.13 17.12
CA LEU A 21 -9.77 19.54 16.75
C LEU A 21 -8.97 19.89 15.48
N LEU A 22 -7.88 19.16 15.19
CA LEU A 22 -7.11 19.33 13.95
C LEU A 22 -7.75 18.63 12.73
N MET A 23 -8.61 17.62 12.94
CA MET A 23 -9.27 16.90 11.85
C MET A 23 -10.54 17.58 11.32
N LEU A 24 -10.99 18.69 11.92
CA LEU A 24 -12.21 19.42 11.52
C LEU A 24 -11.99 20.64 10.61
N LEU A 25 -10.75 20.92 10.19
CA LEU A 25 -10.45 22.03 9.26
C LEU A 25 -10.02 21.57 7.85
N ALA A 26 -9.83 20.26 7.61
CA ALA A 26 -9.36 19.73 6.33
C ALA A 26 -10.43 19.03 5.47
N GLY A 27 -11.66 18.87 5.96
CA GLY A 27 -12.73 18.15 5.25
C GLY A 27 -13.60 18.99 4.29
N GLY A 28 -13.50 20.33 4.35
CA GLY A 28 -14.41 21.22 3.61
C GLY A 28 -13.95 21.62 2.21
N VAL A 29 -12.68 21.45 1.87
CA VAL A 29 -12.11 21.94 0.60
C VAL A 29 -12.23 20.90 -0.53
N PHE A 30 -12.32 19.62 -0.20
CA PHE A 30 -12.30 18.55 -1.20
C PHE A 30 -13.67 18.22 -1.83
N TRP A 31 -14.78 18.72 -1.28
CA TRP A 31 -16.13 18.40 -1.78
C TRP A 31 -16.87 19.58 -2.44
N TYR A 32 -16.24 20.74 -2.57
CA TYR A 32 -16.87 21.93 -3.18
C TYR A 32 -16.38 22.27 -4.60
N SER A 33 -15.37 21.58 -5.13
CA SER A 33 -14.82 21.93 -6.47
C SER A 33 -15.56 21.32 -7.66
N HIS A 34 -16.70 20.62 -7.47
CA HIS A 34 -17.38 19.94 -8.57
C HIS A 34 -18.64 20.64 -9.13
N ALA A 35 -18.92 21.89 -8.75
CA ALA A 35 -20.12 22.57 -9.23
C ALA A 35 -19.93 24.07 -9.42
N THR A 36 -19.30 24.47 -10.54
CA THR A 36 -19.76 25.64 -11.33
C THR A 36 -19.40 25.38 -12.79
N ALA A 37 -20.26 24.62 -13.48
CA ALA A 37 -20.40 24.75 -14.92
C ALA A 37 -21.38 25.90 -15.16
N GLU A 38 -20.88 27.11 -15.38
CA GLU A 38 -21.65 28.15 -16.08
C GLU A 38 -20.79 28.83 -17.16
N ALA A 39 -21.45 29.01 -18.29
CA ALA A 39 -20.92 29.36 -19.59
C ALA A 39 -20.29 30.75 -19.67
N SER A 40 -19.26 30.87 -20.51
CA SER A 40 -19.15 32.04 -21.37
C SER A 40 -18.75 31.61 -22.77
N MET A 41 -19.67 31.85 -23.69
CA MET A 41 -19.56 31.66 -25.12
C MET A 41 -19.17 33.01 -25.72
N ILE A 42 -17.91 33.20 -26.13
CA ILE A 42 -17.50 34.16 -27.17
C ILE A 42 -16.28 33.59 -27.92
N ASP A 43 -16.57 33.14 -29.15
CA ASP A 43 -15.90 33.41 -30.43
C ASP A 43 -14.37 33.32 -30.61
N ALA A 44 -14.05 32.86 -31.83
CA ALA A 44 -12.80 32.93 -32.57
C ALA A 44 -11.68 31.96 -32.16
N GLY A 45 -11.52 30.94 -33.01
CA GLY A 45 -10.45 29.96 -32.93
C GLY A 45 -9.05 30.57 -32.84
N THR A 46 -8.34 30.17 -31.81
CA THR A 46 -6.89 29.99 -31.82
C THR A 46 -6.59 28.93 -30.76
N THR A 47 -6.33 27.71 -31.21
CA THR A 47 -5.74 26.65 -30.39
C THR A 47 -4.35 27.10 -29.94
N SER A 48 -4.29 27.74 -28.77
CA SER A 48 -3.04 28.16 -28.14
C SER A 48 -2.43 26.98 -27.38
N PRO A 49 -1.23 26.49 -27.75
CA PRO A 49 -0.60 25.30 -27.15
C PRO A 49 -0.05 25.52 -25.72
N ALA A 50 -0.28 26.69 -25.12
CA ALA A 50 0.39 27.09 -23.88
C ALA A 50 -0.08 26.34 -22.61
N VAL A 51 -1.32 25.83 -22.56
CA VAL A 51 -1.87 25.20 -21.33
C VAL A 51 -1.43 23.74 -21.16
N ALA A 52 -1.08 23.05 -22.25
CA ALA A 52 -0.54 21.68 -22.18
C ALA A 52 0.94 21.63 -21.75
N ALA A 53 1.68 22.71 -21.99
CA ALA A 53 3.12 22.76 -21.72
C ALA A 53 3.44 22.88 -20.21
N THR A 54 2.61 23.57 -19.43
CA THR A 54 2.84 23.75 -17.98
C THR A 54 2.60 22.46 -17.20
N SER A 55 1.51 21.73 -17.48
CA SER A 55 1.20 20.46 -16.80
C SER A 55 2.21 19.34 -17.11
N GLY A 56 2.81 19.37 -18.31
CA GLY A 56 3.87 18.42 -18.68
C GLY A 56 5.19 18.66 -17.94
N GLY A 57 5.53 19.92 -17.64
CA GLY A 57 6.76 20.29 -16.92
C GLY A 57 6.76 19.83 -15.45
N ASP A 58 5.63 19.98 -14.77
CA ASP A 58 5.47 19.54 -13.37
C ASP A 58 5.45 18.01 -13.27
N ALA A 59 4.73 17.33 -14.18
CA ALA A 59 4.70 15.87 -14.25
C ALA A 59 6.09 15.27 -14.53
N GLN A 60 6.85 15.87 -15.47
CA GLN A 60 8.22 15.47 -15.80
C GLN A 60 9.20 15.74 -14.64
N SER A 61 8.93 16.76 -13.81
CA SER A 61 9.73 17.02 -12.61
C SER A 61 9.42 16.00 -11.51
N GLY A 62 8.13 15.64 -11.34
CA GLY A 62 7.69 14.60 -10.41
C GLY A 62 8.19 13.20 -10.77
N SER A 63 8.11 12.83 -12.05
CA SER A 63 8.61 11.53 -12.55
C SER A 63 10.12 11.37 -12.32
N GLN A 64 10.90 12.42 -12.51
CA GLN A 64 12.34 12.42 -12.21
C GLN A 64 12.66 12.21 -10.72
N ILE A 65 11.89 12.84 -9.81
CA ILE A 65 12.05 12.63 -8.37
C ILE A 65 11.75 11.17 -8.01
N LEU A 66 10.64 10.62 -8.52
CA LEU A 66 10.25 9.23 -8.29
C LEU A 66 11.28 8.24 -8.85
N LEU A 67 11.86 8.51 -10.03
CA LEU A 67 12.96 7.71 -10.57
C LEU A 67 14.23 7.78 -9.71
N GLY A 68 14.48 8.90 -9.03
CA GLY A 68 15.53 9.00 -8.00
C GLY A 68 15.24 8.06 -6.83
N LEU A 69 14.08 8.21 -6.19
CA LEU A 69 13.65 7.39 -5.06
C LEU A 69 13.63 5.89 -5.37
N ALA A 70 13.18 5.52 -6.57
CA ALA A 70 13.17 4.14 -7.02
C ALA A 70 14.58 3.54 -7.11
N ARG A 71 15.55 4.30 -7.65
CA ARG A 71 16.95 3.87 -7.74
C ARG A 71 17.60 3.74 -6.36
N ASP A 72 17.31 4.67 -5.45
CA ASP A 72 17.79 4.58 -4.08
C ASP A 72 17.21 3.35 -3.36
N ALA A 73 15.92 3.09 -3.51
CA ALA A 73 15.28 1.89 -2.97
C ALA A 73 15.87 0.59 -3.57
N MET A 74 16.14 0.56 -4.88
CA MET A 74 16.83 -0.56 -5.54
C MET A 74 18.23 -0.80 -4.98
N HIS A 75 19.00 0.28 -4.82
CA HIS A 75 20.35 0.22 -4.26
C HIS A 75 20.34 -0.32 -2.82
N ASP A 76 19.35 0.11 -2.03
CA ASP A 76 19.17 -0.34 -0.65
C ASP A 76 18.55 -1.74 -0.54
N GLY A 77 18.25 -2.40 -1.66
CA GLY A 77 17.64 -3.72 -1.70
C GLY A 77 16.16 -3.76 -1.30
N ARG A 78 15.50 -2.60 -1.21
CA ARG A 78 14.06 -2.46 -0.94
C ARG A 78 13.27 -2.61 -2.23
N LEU A 79 13.16 -3.85 -2.75
CA LEU A 79 12.51 -4.08 -4.04
C LEU A 79 10.99 -3.97 -3.93
N VAL A 80 10.40 -4.80 -3.07
CA VAL A 80 8.94 -4.95 -2.90
C VAL A 80 8.48 -4.64 -1.49
N ALA A 81 9.43 -4.60 -0.54
CA ALA A 81 9.21 -4.28 0.86
C ALA A 81 10.22 -3.22 1.35
N PRO A 82 9.87 -2.47 2.41
CA PRO A 82 8.56 -2.39 3.05
C PRO A 82 7.55 -1.59 2.20
N ALA A 83 6.27 -1.75 2.48
CA ALA A 83 5.21 -0.96 1.84
C ALA A 83 5.43 0.55 2.01
N GLY A 84 5.16 1.33 0.97
CA GLY A 84 5.34 2.79 0.96
C GLY A 84 6.78 3.28 0.77
N SER A 85 7.77 2.38 0.72
CA SER A 85 9.19 2.77 0.59
C SER A 85 10.02 1.74 -0.17
N ASN A 86 9.46 1.21 -1.26
CA ASN A 86 10.09 0.21 -2.11
C ASN A 86 10.17 0.68 -3.58
N ALA A 87 11.10 0.07 -4.33
CA ALA A 87 11.38 0.45 -5.70
C ALA A 87 10.19 0.24 -6.65
N TYR A 88 9.45 -0.86 -6.49
CA TYR A 88 8.31 -1.18 -7.36
C TYR A 88 7.21 -0.14 -7.26
N GLU A 89 6.83 0.29 -6.05
CA GLU A 89 5.83 1.34 -5.85
C GLU A 89 6.25 2.67 -6.51
N PHE A 90 7.52 3.05 -6.38
CA PHE A 90 8.02 4.28 -7.02
C PHE A 90 8.02 4.18 -8.55
N TYR A 91 8.48 3.07 -9.12
CA TYR A 91 8.45 2.88 -10.58
C TYR A 91 7.02 2.79 -11.13
N LEU A 92 6.10 2.12 -10.44
CA LEU A 92 4.69 2.09 -10.83
C LEU A 92 4.07 3.49 -10.78
N SER A 93 4.44 4.31 -9.79
CA SER A 93 4.03 5.72 -9.73
C SER A 93 4.57 6.53 -10.90
N VAL A 94 5.80 6.26 -11.35
CA VAL A 94 6.34 6.85 -12.60
C VAL A 94 5.49 6.44 -13.79
N LEU A 95 5.09 5.17 -13.90
CA LEU A 95 4.26 4.70 -15.02
C LEU A 95 2.84 5.26 -15.01
N GLN A 96 2.30 5.61 -13.84
CA GLN A 96 1.02 6.32 -13.76
C GLN A 96 1.11 7.74 -14.35
N LEU A 97 2.24 8.42 -14.16
CA LEU A 97 2.48 9.76 -14.73
C LEU A 97 2.91 9.70 -16.20
N GLU A 98 3.77 8.73 -16.53
CA GLU A 98 4.39 8.54 -17.84
C GLU A 98 4.29 7.06 -18.26
N PRO A 99 3.16 6.64 -18.85
CA PRO A 99 2.92 5.23 -19.20
C PRO A 99 3.96 4.59 -20.14
N HIS A 100 4.70 5.42 -20.88
CA HIS A 100 5.72 4.99 -21.84
C HIS A 100 7.16 5.25 -21.35
N ASN A 101 7.37 5.52 -20.06
CA ASN A 101 8.70 5.71 -19.50
C ASN A 101 9.51 4.41 -19.58
N ARG A 102 10.45 4.34 -20.53
CA ARG A 102 11.26 3.14 -20.78
C ARG A 102 12.12 2.76 -19.58
N THR A 103 12.68 3.74 -18.88
CA THR A 103 13.54 3.51 -17.72
C THR A 103 12.79 2.75 -16.62
N ALA A 104 11.56 3.16 -16.30
CA ALA A 104 10.74 2.47 -15.29
C ALA A 104 10.32 1.07 -15.76
N GLN A 105 9.87 0.92 -17.02
CA GLN A 105 9.49 -0.39 -17.56
C GLN A 105 10.65 -1.37 -17.62
N GLU A 106 11.84 -0.90 -17.98
CA GLU A 106 13.06 -1.72 -18.04
C GLU A 106 13.51 -2.14 -16.66
N ALA A 107 13.54 -1.21 -15.70
CA ALA A 107 13.90 -1.50 -14.32
C ALA A 107 12.97 -2.56 -13.71
N LEU A 108 11.65 -2.38 -13.81
CA LEU A 108 10.65 -3.33 -13.29
C LEU A 108 10.78 -4.73 -13.90
N ARG A 109 11.11 -4.81 -15.19
CA ARG A 109 11.30 -6.09 -15.90
C ARG A 109 12.60 -6.77 -15.49
N GLU A 110 13.69 -6.01 -15.39
CA GLU A 110 15.01 -6.53 -15.03
C GLU A 110 15.05 -7.01 -13.58
N SER A 111 14.41 -6.29 -12.66
CA SER A 111 14.37 -6.64 -11.24
C SER A 111 13.38 -7.75 -10.91
N PHE A 112 12.48 -8.12 -11.84
CA PHE A 112 11.40 -9.06 -11.60
C PHE A 112 11.82 -10.42 -11.02
N PRO A 113 12.88 -11.09 -11.53
CA PRO A 113 13.33 -12.36 -10.95
C PRO A 113 13.76 -12.20 -9.49
N ARG A 114 14.51 -11.14 -9.17
CA ARG A 114 15.02 -10.89 -7.82
C ARG A 114 13.89 -10.52 -6.84
N ALA A 115 12.92 -9.73 -7.30
CA ALA A 115 11.72 -9.41 -6.53
C ALA A 115 10.88 -10.67 -6.25
N SER A 116 10.74 -11.56 -7.23
CA SER A 116 10.03 -12.84 -7.06
C SER A 116 10.71 -13.75 -6.01
N GLU A 117 12.04 -13.78 -5.98
CA GLU A 117 12.81 -14.50 -4.96
C GLU A 117 12.67 -13.89 -3.56
N GLU A 118 12.53 -12.57 -3.45
CA GLU A 118 12.25 -11.87 -2.18
C GLU A 118 10.89 -12.27 -1.63
N ILE A 119 9.85 -12.23 -2.45
CA ILE A 119 8.50 -12.70 -2.08
C ILE A 119 8.54 -14.16 -1.65
N GLU A 120 9.30 -15.00 -2.36
CA GLU A 120 9.42 -16.40 -1.98
C GLU A 120 10.02 -16.55 -0.56
N ARG A 121 11.02 -15.72 -0.21
CA ARG A 121 11.59 -15.68 1.14
C ARG A 121 10.57 -15.18 2.16
N THR A 122 9.79 -14.15 1.86
CA THR A 122 8.70 -13.67 2.72
C THR A 122 7.69 -14.77 3.02
N ILE A 123 7.30 -15.57 2.01
CA ILE A 123 6.45 -16.76 2.21
C ILE A 123 7.14 -17.79 3.12
N ASN A 124 8.43 -18.06 2.90
CA ASN A 124 9.20 -19.03 3.68
C ASN A 124 9.39 -18.60 5.15
N HIS A 125 9.37 -17.30 5.43
CA HIS A 125 9.41 -16.74 6.79
C HIS A 125 8.04 -16.74 7.49
N ASN A 126 6.99 -17.23 6.82
CA ASN A 126 5.61 -17.24 7.30
C ASN A 126 5.01 -15.82 7.46
N ASP A 127 5.57 -14.81 6.78
CA ASP A 127 5.01 -13.46 6.71
C ASP A 127 3.93 -13.40 5.61
N LEU A 128 2.88 -14.21 5.76
CA LEU A 128 1.92 -14.52 4.70
C LEU A 128 1.03 -13.33 4.28
N ASP A 129 0.86 -12.34 5.15
CA ASP A 129 0.16 -11.10 4.79
C ASP A 129 1.05 -10.15 3.99
N GLU A 130 2.34 -10.05 4.32
CA GLU A 130 3.29 -9.24 3.56
C GLU A 130 3.49 -9.84 2.17
N ALA A 131 3.75 -11.14 2.08
CA ALA A 131 3.89 -11.85 0.82
C ALA A 131 2.67 -11.67 -0.08
N ARG A 132 1.46 -11.62 0.49
CA ARG A 132 0.25 -11.34 -0.29
C ARG A 132 0.30 -9.96 -0.94
N ARG A 133 0.68 -8.93 -0.18
CA ARG A 133 0.79 -7.57 -0.70
C ARG A 133 1.87 -7.44 -1.75
N GLU A 134 3.04 -8.05 -1.54
CA GLU A 134 4.14 -8.02 -2.51
C GLU A 134 3.77 -8.72 -3.83
N ILE A 135 3.04 -9.84 -3.76
CA ILE A 135 2.51 -10.52 -4.97
C ILE A 135 1.53 -9.61 -5.71
N ASP A 136 0.63 -8.96 -4.98
CA ASP A 136 -0.37 -8.06 -5.57
C ASP A 136 0.33 -6.83 -6.21
N LEU A 137 1.40 -6.32 -5.60
CA LEU A 137 2.24 -5.25 -6.14
C LEU A 137 2.89 -5.64 -7.48
N LEU A 138 3.51 -6.82 -7.56
CA LEU A 138 4.11 -7.28 -8.83
C LEU A 138 3.06 -7.56 -9.91
N ARG A 139 1.84 -7.93 -9.52
CA ARG A 139 0.73 -8.17 -10.45
C ARG A 139 0.25 -6.89 -11.14
N GLU A 140 0.45 -5.73 -10.52
CA GLU A 140 0.16 -4.43 -11.14
C GLU A 140 1.03 -4.17 -12.37
N PHE A 141 2.27 -4.70 -12.38
CA PHE A 141 3.16 -4.61 -13.53
C PHE A 141 2.90 -5.69 -14.58
N ASP A 142 2.83 -6.96 -14.15
CA ASP A 142 2.62 -8.10 -15.05
C ASP A 142 1.62 -9.09 -14.45
N SER A 143 0.34 -8.90 -14.78
CA SER A 143 -0.74 -9.69 -14.23
C SER A 143 -0.80 -11.13 -14.73
N ASN A 144 -0.21 -11.41 -15.89
CA ASN A 144 -0.24 -12.71 -16.56
C ASN A 144 1.04 -13.52 -16.35
N ASN A 145 1.87 -13.13 -15.38
CA ASN A 145 3.13 -13.80 -15.11
C ASN A 145 2.95 -15.17 -14.41
N PHE A 146 3.51 -16.23 -15.00
CA PHE A 146 3.43 -17.58 -14.43
C PHE A 146 4.10 -17.69 -13.04
N THR A 147 5.19 -16.96 -12.79
CA THR A 147 5.88 -16.98 -11.50
C THR A 147 4.98 -16.45 -10.38
N LEU A 148 4.18 -15.41 -10.65
CA LEU A 148 3.22 -14.89 -9.67
C LEU A 148 2.07 -15.87 -9.42
N ALA A 149 1.65 -16.63 -10.42
CA ALA A 149 0.67 -17.70 -10.23
C ALA A 149 1.23 -18.81 -9.31
N LEU A 150 2.50 -19.20 -9.51
CA LEU A 150 3.17 -20.18 -8.66
C LEU A 150 3.32 -19.68 -7.21
N LEU A 151 3.77 -18.44 -7.01
CA LEU A 151 3.88 -17.83 -5.69
C LEU A 151 2.52 -17.72 -5.00
N GLY A 152 1.47 -17.37 -5.74
CA GLY A 152 0.09 -17.36 -5.22
C GLY A 152 -0.38 -18.73 -4.75
N GLY A 153 -0.03 -19.79 -5.48
CA GLY A 153 -0.28 -21.18 -5.07
C GLY A 153 0.47 -21.56 -3.78
N LYS A 154 1.76 -21.21 -3.71
CA LYS A 154 2.61 -21.46 -2.54
C LYS A 154 2.08 -20.75 -1.29
N LEU A 155 1.71 -19.47 -1.41
CA LEU A 155 1.09 -18.68 -0.35
C LEU A 155 -0.22 -19.30 0.13
N SER A 156 -1.09 -19.74 -0.79
CA SER A 156 -2.37 -20.37 -0.45
C SER A 156 -2.17 -21.68 0.31
N ALA A 157 -1.19 -22.49 -0.10
CA ALA A 157 -0.83 -23.72 0.61
C ALA A 157 -0.32 -23.42 2.03
N ALA A 158 0.52 -22.40 2.20
CA ALA A 158 1.03 -21.97 3.49
C ALA A 158 -0.10 -21.52 4.44
N ARG A 159 -1.02 -20.66 3.97
CA ARG A 159 -2.18 -20.21 4.77
C ARG A 159 -3.07 -21.36 5.21
N ASN A 160 -3.34 -22.33 4.33
CA ASN A 160 -4.14 -23.51 4.68
C ASN A 160 -3.50 -24.38 5.76
N ILE A 161 -2.17 -24.36 5.90
CA ILE A 161 -1.47 -25.06 6.98
C ILE A 161 -1.65 -24.28 8.29
N GLU A 162 -1.44 -22.97 8.28
CA GLU A 162 -1.60 -22.08 9.44
C GLU A 162 -3.03 -22.14 10.01
N THR A 163 -4.06 -22.01 9.16
CA THR A 163 -5.46 -22.11 9.58
C THR A 163 -5.75 -23.44 10.28
N ARG A 164 -5.28 -24.57 9.71
CA ARG A 164 -5.47 -25.89 10.33
C ARG A 164 -4.76 -26.03 11.67
N GLN A 165 -3.60 -25.38 11.85
CA GLN A 165 -2.89 -25.36 13.13
C GLN A 165 -3.71 -24.62 14.19
N HIS A 166 -4.22 -23.43 13.86
CA HIS A 166 -5.06 -22.65 14.77
C HIS A 166 -6.37 -23.37 15.14
N GLU A 167 -7.02 -24.02 14.17
CA GLU A 167 -8.22 -24.82 14.42
C GLU A 167 -7.94 -26.01 15.36
N ALA A 168 -6.84 -26.72 15.13
CA ALA A 168 -6.44 -27.85 15.98
C ALA A 168 -6.09 -27.40 17.40
N GLU A 169 -5.42 -26.25 17.56
CA GLU A 169 -5.12 -25.66 18.86
C GLU A 169 -6.39 -25.24 19.61
N ALA A 170 -7.32 -24.56 18.92
CA ALA A 170 -8.61 -24.18 19.49
C ALA A 170 -9.40 -25.41 19.97
N ALA A 171 -9.44 -26.48 19.17
CA ALA A 171 -10.09 -27.74 19.54
C ALA A 171 -9.45 -28.38 20.78
N ARG A 172 -8.12 -28.36 20.90
CA ARG A 172 -7.40 -28.87 22.08
C ARG A 172 -7.75 -28.08 23.34
N ILE A 173 -7.81 -26.76 23.25
CA ILE A 173 -8.16 -25.89 24.39
C ILE A 173 -9.59 -26.17 24.85
N GLN A 174 -10.54 -26.33 23.91
CA GLN A 174 -11.94 -26.65 24.23
C GLN A 174 -12.07 -28.01 24.94
N GLN A 175 -11.38 -29.04 24.46
CA GLN A 175 -11.36 -30.36 25.09
C GLN A 175 -10.78 -30.32 26.50
N ALA A 176 -9.68 -29.57 26.70
CA ALA A 176 -9.09 -29.40 28.02
C ALA A 176 -10.07 -28.71 28.99
N GLN A 177 -10.76 -27.65 28.56
CA GLN A 177 -11.73 -26.94 29.40
C GLN A 177 -12.95 -27.82 29.76
N ALA A 178 -13.47 -28.60 28.81
CA ALA A 178 -14.59 -29.52 29.06
C ALA A 178 -14.23 -30.61 30.08
N GLY A 179 -13.00 -31.14 30.04
CA GLY A 179 -12.50 -32.12 31.01
C GLY A 179 -12.40 -31.58 32.44
N HIS A 180 -11.99 -30.31 32.61
CA HIS A 180 -11.94 -29.68 33.94
C HIS A 180 -13.34 -29.42 34.52
N ALA A 181 -14.34 -29.09 33.69
CA ALA A 181 -15.70 -28.81 34.15
C ALA A 181 -16.49 -30.06 34.57
N SER A 182 -16.13 -31.24 34.06
CA SER A 182 -16.81 -32.50 34.40
C SER A 182 -16.19 -33.24 35.60
N GLY A 183 -15.06 -32.76 36.11
CA GLY A 183 -14.35 -33.34 37.26
C GLY A 183 -14.57 -32.62 38.60
N ALA A 184 -15.37 -31.54 38.61
CA ALA A 184 -15.77 -30.78 39.79
C ALA A 184 -17.25 -31.03 40.13
#